data_AF-A0A9D4E9C5-F1
#
_entry.id   AF-A0A9D4E9C5-F1
#
_cell.length_a   1.000
_cell.length_b   1.000
_cell.length_c   1.000
_cell.angle_alpha   90.00
_cell.angle_beta   90.00
_cell.angle_gamma   90.00
#
_symmetry.space_group_name_H-M   'P 1'
#
loop_
_entity.id
_entity.type
_entity.pdbx_description
1 polymer ?
#
loop_
_entity_poly.entity_id
_entity_poly.type
_entity_poly.pdbx_seq_one_letter_code
_entity_poly.pdbx_strand_id
1 'polypeptide(L)'
;MLLLLLLLLLLLLLLLLLLLLLLLLLLLLLLLLLLLLLLLLLLLLLLLLLLLLLLLLLLLLLLVLLLLPPPPPPPPPRLLLLLLLLLPLLLLLLPLLLLLLLLLLLLLLLLPLLLLLLLLLLLQLLLLLLLLLLLLLLLLLLLLLLLLLLLLLQLLLLLLLLLLLLLLLLLLLLLLLLLLLLLLLLLLHHHHHHHHHHHSQ
;
A
#
# COMPACT_ATOMS: atom_id res chain seq x y z
N MET A 1 -22.03 20.15 -10.67
CA MET A 1 -22.17 18.73 -11.05
C MET A 1 -20.91 18.15 -11.69
N LEU A 2 -20.32 18.79 -12.70
CA LEU A 2 -19.10 18.31 -13.38
C LEU A 2 -17.87 18.16 -12.46
N LEU A 3 -17.64 19.11 -11.55
CA LEU A 3 -16.56 19.02 -10.55
C LEU A 3 -16.68 17.78 -9.64
N LEU A 4 -17.90 17.47 -9.21
CA LEU A 4 -18.17 16.32 -8.34
C LEU A 4 -17.96 15.00 -9.08
N LEU A 5 -18.38 14.92 -10.35
CA LEU A 5 -18.10 13.78 -11.22
C LEU A 5 -16.60 13.56 -11.42
N LEU A 6 -15.85 14.64 -11.69
CA LEU A 6 -14.40 14.58 -11.89
C LEU A 6 -13.68 14.11 -10.62
N LEU A 7 -14.09 14.62 -9.45
CA LEU A 7 -13.55 14.19 -8.15
C LEU A 7 -13.84 12.70 -7.87
N LEU A 8 -15.05 12.24 -8.18
CA LEU A 8 -15.42 10.83 -8.04
C LEU A 8 -14.61 9.92 -8.99
N LEU A 9 -14.40 10.35 -10.23
CA LEU A 9 -13.60 9.59 -11.21
C LEU A 9 -12.14 9.51 -10.77
N LEU A 10 -11.56 10.63 -10.34
CA LEU A 10 -10.19 10.68 -9.82
C LEU A 10 -10.03 9.76 -8.61
N LEU A 11 -11.02 9.73 -7.72
CA LEU A 11 -11.06 8.82 -6.58
C LEU A 11 -11.04 7.36 -7.02
N LEU A 12 -11.94 6.98 -7.92
CA LEU A 12 -12.04 5.61 -8.40
C LEU A 12 -10.72 5.16 -9.04
N LEU A 13 -10.09 6.03 -9.82
CA LEU A 13 -8.80 5.76 -10.44
C LEU A 13 -7.70 5.57 -9.39
N LEU A 14 -7.64 6.45 -8.38
CA LEU A 14 -6.66 6.37 -7.30
C LEU A 14 -6.82 5.09 -6.47
N LEU A 15 -8.07 4.72 -6.15
CA LEU A 15 -8.40 3.48 -5.46
C LEU A 15 -7.99 2.25 -6.28
N LEU A 16 -8.29 2.25 -7.58
CA LEU A 16 -7.91 1.17 -8.48
C LEU A 16 -6.39 1.03 -8.59
N LEU A 17 -5.67 2.15 -8.76
CA LEU A 17 -4.21 2.18 -8.82
C LEU A 17 -3.59 1.61 -7.55
N LEU A 18 -4.13 1.99 -6.39
CA LEU A 18 -3.65 1.48 -5.12
C LEU A 18 -3.96 -0.01 -4.94
N LEU A 19 -5.16 -0.46 -5.30
CA LEU A 19 -5.53 -1.88 -5.26
C LEU A 19 -4.59 -2.71 -6.15
N LEU A 20 -4.26 -2.19 -7.34
CA LEU A 20 -3.30 -2.81 -8.23
C LEU A 20 -1.90 -2.88 -7.61
N LEU A 21 -1.44 -1.78 -6.99
CA LEU A 21 -0.16 -1.73 -6.28
C LEU A 21 -0.12 -2.75 -5.13
N LEU A 22 -1.20 -2.86 -4.36
CA LEU A 22 -1.35 -3.82 -3.28
C LEU A 22 -1.28 -5.27 -3.81
N LEU A 23 -2.00 -5.56 -4.90
CA LEU A 23 -1.98 -6.88 -5.54
C LEU A 23 -0.58 -7.22 -6.07
N LEU A 24 0.10 -6.25 -6.68
CA LEU A 24 1.46 -6.41 -7.18
C LEU A 24 2.44 -6.71 -6.04
N LEU A 25 2.32 -5.97 -4.92
CA LEU A 25 3.14 -6.19 -3.72
C LEU A 25 2.90 -7.59 -3.14
N LEU A 26 1.64 -8.04 -3.07
CA LEU A 26 1.29 -9.37 -2.60
C LEU A 26 1.86 -10.47 -3.51
N LEU A 27 1.76 -10.29 -4.84
CA LEU A 27 2.33 -11.22 -5.81
C LEU A 27 3.87 -11.29 -5.69
N LEU A 28 4.52 -10.12 -5.54
CA LEU A 28 5.95 -10.04 -5.33
C LEU A 28 6.38 -10.77 -4.04
N LEU A 29 5.62 -10.59 -2.96
CA LEU A 29 5.84 -11.31 -1.70
C LEU A 29 5.73 -12.82 -1.91
N LEU A 30 4.68 -13.29 -2.58
CA LEU A 30 4.48 -14.72 -2.85
C LEU A 30 5.63 -15.30 -3.67
N LEU A 31 6.07 -14.58 -4.71
CA LEU A 31 7.20 -14.99 -5.54
C LEU A 31 8.50 -15.07 -4.74
N LEU A 32 8.76 -14.06 -3.90
CA LEU A 32 9.93 -14.00 -3.04
C LEU A 32 9.94 -15.17 -2.03
N LEU A 33 8.79 -15.46 -1.42
CA LEU A 33 8.62 -16.60 -0.51
C LEU A 33 8.89 -17.93 -1.23
N LEU A 34 8.36 -18.10 -2.45
CA LEU A 34 8.58 -19.31 -3.25
C LEU A 34 10.06 -19.49 -3.63
N LEU A 35 10.71 -18.43 -4.10
CA LEU A 35 12.14 -18.45 -4.45
C LEU A 35 12.99 -18.84 -3.24
N LEU A 36 12.63 -18.32 -2.07
CA LEU A 36 13.34 -18.57 -0.83
C LEU A 36 13.13 -20.00 -0.31
N LEU A 37 11.90 -20.53 -0.43
CA LEU A 37 11.62 -21.93 -0.14
C LEU A 37 12.43 -22.87 -1.04
N LEU A 38 12.52 -22.54 -2.33
CA LEU A 38 13.34 -23.28 -3.29
C LEU A 38 14.83 -23.23 -2.90
N LEU A 39 15.33 -22.07 -2.49
CA LEU A 39 16.71 -21.90 -2.01
C LEU A 39 16.97 -22.75 -0.76
N LEU A 40 16.05 -22.75 0.20
CA LEU A 40 16.13 -23.57 1.41
C LEU A 40 16.18 -25.07 1.06
N LEU A 41 15.32 -25.52 0.14
CA LEU A 41 15.30 -26.91 -0.33
C LEU A 41 16.62 -27.29 -1.01
N LEU A 42 17.14 -26.41 -1.87
CA LEU A 42 18.43 -26.62 -2.55
C LEU A 42 19.57 -26.74 -1.53
N LEU A 43 19.57 -25.87 -0.52
CA LEU A 43 20.57 -25.88 0.53
C LEU A 43 20.49 -27.15 1.38
N LEU A 44 19.29 -27.60 1.72
CA LEU A 44 19.07 -28.88 2.42
C LEU A 44 19.57 -30.07 1.59
N LEU A 45 19.31 -30.08 0.28
CA LEU A 45 19.80 -31.11 -0.62
C LEU A 45 21.34 -31.12 -0.67
N LEU A 46 21.96 -29.94 -0.75
CA LEU A 46 23.41 -29.79 -0.73
C LEU A 46 24.03 -30.26 0.60
N LEU A 47 23.39 -29.96 1.73
CA LEU A 47 23.77 -30.48 3.06
C LEU A 47 23.79 -32.01 3.06
N LEU A 48 22.71 -32.62 2.56
CA LEU A 48 22.56 -34.07 2.51
C LEU A 48 23.65 -34.72 1.64
N LEU A 49 23.89 -34.15 0.46
CA LEU A 49 24.93 -34.63 -0.46
C LEU A 49 26.31 -34.53 0.16
N LEU A 50 26.61 -33.44 0.85
CA LEU A 50 27.90 -33.25 1.51
C LEU A 50 28.07 -34.18 2.71
N LEU A 51 27.01 -34.43 3.48
CA LEU A 51 27.02 -35.41 4.56
C LEU A 51 27.25 -36.83 4.04
N LEU A 52 26.62 -37.19 2.92
CA LEU A 52 26.86 -38.47 2.24
C LEU A 52 28.31 -38.59 1.75
N LEU A 53 28.85 -37.52 1.16
CA LEU A 53 30.25 -37.48 0.71
C LEU A 53 31.23 -37.61 1.88
N LEU A 54 30.97 -36.92 2.99
CA LEU A 54 31.75 -37.03 4.22
C LEU A 54 31.71 -38.46 4.76
N LEU A 55 30.54 -39.09 4.81
CA LEU A 55 30.40 -40.49 5.22
C LEU A 55 31.21 -41.43 4.31
N LEU A 56 31.11 -41.26 2.99
CA LEU A 56 31.88 -42.04 2.02
C LEU A 56 33.38 -41.84 2.21
N LEU A 57 33.83 -40.61 2.45
CA LEU A 57 35.24 -40.28 2.70
C LEU A 57 35.75 -40.95 3.97
N LEU A 58 34.97 -40.92 5.05
CA LEU A 58 35.29 -41.56 6.32
C LEU A 58 35.36 -43.09 6.16
N LEU A 59 34.42 -43.68 5.42
CA LEU A 59 34.45 -45.11 5.09
C LEU A 59 35.69 -45.47 4.25
N LEU A 60 36.06 -44.64 3.27
CA LEU A 60 37.26 -44.85 2.46
C LEU A 60 38.54 -44.73 3.30
N LEU A 61 38.61 -43.73 4.18
CA LEU A 61 39.72 -43.56 5.12
C LEU A 61 39.84 -44.79 6.02
N LEU A 62 38.72 -45.25 6.60
CA LEU A 62 38.68 -46.46 7.43
C LEU A 62 39.17 -47.68 6.65
N LEU A 63 38.71 -47.86 5.41
CA LEU A 63 39.15 -48.95 4.54
C LEU A 63 40.67 -48.89 4.29
N VAL A 64 41.22 -47.71 3.97
CA VAL A 64 42.66 -47.50 3.76
C VAL A 64 43.45 -47.82 5.03
N LEU A 65 42.95 -47.42 6.20
CA LEU A 65 43.58 -47.71 7.50
C LEU A 65 43.52 -49.21 7.85
N LEU A 66 42.45 -49.92 7.49
CA LEU A 66 42.33 -51.37 7.67
C LEU A 66 43.19 -52.16 6.69
N LEU A 67 43.41 -51.62 5.48
CA LEU A 67 44.25 -52.22 4.43
C LEU A 67 45.74 -51.89 4.57
N LEU A 68 46.11 -50.97 5.47
CA LEU A 68 47.50 -50.72 5.83
C LEU A 68 48.07 -52.02 6.42
N PRO A 69 49.02 -52.68 5.75
CA PRO A 69 49.45 -54.00 6.19
C PRO A 69 50.14 -53.88 7.55
N PRO A 70 49.97 -54.85 8.46
CA PRO A 70 50.93 -55.03 9.54
C PRO A 70 52.31 -55.34 8.91
N PRO A 71 53.44 -55.05 9.56
CA PRO A 71 54.72 -55.46 9.02
C PRO A 71 54.83 -57.01 9.10
N PRO A 72 55.49 -57.77 8.20
CA PRO A 72 55.62 -57.82 6.73
C PRO A 72 54.73 -58.96 6.09
N PRO A 73 54.73 -59.24 4.75
CA PRO A 73 55.64 -58.83 3.65
C PRO A 73 55.23 -57.54 2.91
N PRO A 74 56.16 -56.91 2.16
CA PRO A 74 55.91 -55.59 1.56
C PRO A 74 54.81 -55.65 0.50
N PRO A 75 53.81 -54.75 0.56
CA PRO A 75 52.82 -54.63 -0.50
C PRO A 75 53.47 -54.20 -1.83
N PRO A 76 52.89 -54.57 -2.98
CA PRO A 76 53.47 -54.24 -4.28
C PRO A 76 53.66 -52.71 -4.43
N PRO A 77 54.77 -52.26 -5.03
CA PRO A 77 55.19 -50.84 -5.02
C PRO A 77 54.17 -49.89 -5.66
N ARG A 78 53.36 -50.38 -6.61
CA ARG A 78 52.27 -49.60 -7.22
C ARG A 78 51.16 -49.25 -6.22
N LEU A 79 50.82 -50.15 -5.31
CA LEU A 79 49.80 -49.88 -4.29
C LEU A 79 50.32 -48.91 -3.24
N LEU A 80 51.59 -49.00 -2.85
CA LEU A 80 52.21 -48.04 -1.94
C LEU A 80 52.22 -46.62 -2.51
N LEU A 81 52.55 -46.46 -3.80
CA LEU A 81 52.51 -45.15 -4.46
C LEU A 81 51.10 -44.56 -4.49
N LEU A 82 50.08 -45.38 -4.78
CA LEU A 82 48.69 -44.93 -4.74
C LEU A 82 48.27 -44.53 -3.32
N LEU A 83 48.64 -45.30 -2.30
CA LEU A 83 48.28 -45.04 -0.91
C LEU A 83 48.99 -43.79 -0.36
N LEU A 84 50.26 -43.61 -0.72
CA LEU A 84 51.07 -42.42 -0.38
C LEU A 84 50.49 -41.14 -1.01
N LEU A 85 49.90 -41.23 -2.21
CA LEU A 85 49.31 -40.08 -2.90
C LEU A 85 47.87 -39.80 -2.42
N LEU A 86 47.10 -40.85 -2.15
CA LEU A 86 45.69 -40.76 -1.77
C LEU A 86 45.48 -40.33 -0.31
N LEU A 87 46.31 -40.80 0.64
CA LEU A 87 46.18 -40.46 2.06
C LEU A 87 46.29 -38.94 2.36
N PRO A 88 47.33 -38.21 1.90
CA PRO A 88 47.41 -36.77 2.13
C PRO A 88 46.28 -36.00 1.44
N LEU A 89 45.82 -36.47 0.27
CA LEU A 89 44.66 -35.89 -0.42
C LEU A 89 43.38 -36.06 0.42
N LEU A 90 43.14 -37.25 0.99
CA LEU A 90 42.02 -37.51 1.90
C LEU A 90 42.08 -36.65 3.16
N LEU A 91 43.28 -36.55 3.77
CA LEU A 91 43.50 -35.74 4.98
C LEU A 91 43.31 -34.24 4.73
N LEU A 92 43.58 -33.75 3.51
CA LEU A 92 43.32 -32.37 3.11
C LEU A 92 41.84 -32.13 2.78
N LEU A 93 41.17 -33.11 2.17
CA LEU A 93 39.77 -32.98 1.74
C LEU A 93 38.80 -33.01 2.93
N LEU A 94 39.11 -33.78 3.98
CA LEU A 94 38.29 -33.89 5.20
C LEU A 94 38.03 -32.53 5.90
N PRO A 95 39.05 -31.73 6.29
CA PRO A 95 38.82 -30.44 6.93
C PRO A 95 38.13 -29.43 6.01
N LEU A 96 38.36 -29.49 4.70
CA LEU A 96 37.65 -28.66 3.72
C LEU A 96 36.16 -28.99 3.67
N LEU A 97 35.79 -30.28 3.65
CA LEU A 97 34.39 -30.69 3.72
C LEU A 97 33.74 -30.29 5.05
N LEU A 98 34.44 -30.43 6.17
CA LEU A 98 33.92 -30.01 7.48
C LEU A 98 33.70 -28.49 7.54
N LEU A 99 34.61 -27.69 6.99
CA LEU A 99 34.44 -26.24 6.89
C LEU A 99 33.22 -25.89 6.02
N LEU A 100 33.06 -26.55 4.87
CA LEU A 100 31.91 -26.34 3.99
C LEU A 100 30.59 -26.76 4.65
N LEU A 101 30.58 -27.87 5.40
CA LEU A 101 29.43 -28.30 6.21
C LEU A 101 29.03 -27.24 7.23
N LEU A 102 30.02 -26.71 7.97
CA LEU A 102 29.80 -25.68 8.99
C LEU A 102 29.25 -24.40 8.37
N LEU A 103 29.83 -23.94 7.26
CA LEU A 103 29.35 -22.76 6.55
C LEU A 103 27.92 -22.94 6.04
N LEU A 104 27.60 -24.12 5.51
CA LEU A 104 26.26 -24.42 5.01
C LEU A 104 25.23 -24.51 6.14
N LEU A 105 25.60 -25.08 7.28
CA LEU A 105 24.76 -25.11 8.49
C LEU A 105 24.52 -23.70 9.04
N LEU A 106 25.55 -22.85 9.06
CA LEU A 106 25.40 -21.44 9.43
C LEU A 106 24.43 -20.73 8.48
N LEU A 107 24.58 -20.94 7.17
CA LEU A 107 23.68 -20.36 6.17
C LEU A 107 22.24 -20.88 6.34
N LEU A 108 22.06 -22.18 6.62
CA LEU A 108 20.76 -22.79 6.91
C LEU A 108 20.07 -22.13 8.11
N LEU A 109 20.84 -21.76 9.13
CA LEU A 109 20.33 -21.12 10.34
C LEU A 109 20.03 -19.63 10.14
N LEU A 110 20.87 -18.92 9.38
CA LEU A 110 20.68 -17.50 9.10
C LEU A 110 19.55 -17.23 8.10
N LEU A 111 19.33 -18.13 7.14
CA LEU A 111 18.35 -17.93 6.07
C LEU A 111 16.91 -17.74 6.60
N PRO A 112 16.38 -18.55 7.56
CA PRO A 112 15.08 -18.31 8.19
C PRO A 112 14.99 -17.00 8.98
N LEU A 113 16.09 -16.55 9.59
CA LEU A 113 16.10 -15.27 10.32
C LEU A 113 16.03 -14.09 9.36
N LEU A 114 16.79 -14.13 8.26
CA LEU A 114 16.70 -13.16 7.17
C LEU A 114 15.30 -13.16 6.54
N LEU A 115 14.69 -14.34 6.37
CA LEU A 115 13.31 -14.50 5.91
C LEU A 115 12.33 -13.78 6.84
N LEU A 116 12.42 -14.04 8.14
CA LEU A 116 11.56 -13.42 9.13
C LEU A 116 11.69 -11.89 9.10
N LEU A 117 12.92 -11.37 9.05
CA LEU A 117 13.18 -9.94 8.98
C LEU A 117 12.56 -9.31 7.71
N LEU A 118 12.77 -9.94 6.56
CA LEU A 118 12.22 -9.48 5.28
C LEU A 118 10.68 -9.50 5.28
N LEU A 119 10.08 -10.55 5.84
CA LEU A 119 8.64 -10.67 6.00
C LEU A 119 8.09 -9.57 6.92
N LEU A 120 8.75 -9.31 8.05
CA LEU A 120 8.36 -8.25 8.98
C LEU A 120 8.44 -6.86 8.33
N LEU A 121 9.53 -6.58 7.60
CA LEU A 121 9.69 -5.32 6.88
C LEU A 121 8.61 -5.13 5.82
N LEU A 122 8.28 -6.18 5.08
CA LEU A 122 7.23 -6.12 4.07
C LEU A 122 5.84 -5.97 4.69
N LEU A 123 5.55 -6.65 5.80
CA LEU A 123 4.31 -6.48 6.56
C LEU A 123 4.18 -5.04 7.09
N GLN A 124 5.28 -4.46 7.58
CA GLN A 124 5.31 -3.07 8.02
C GLN A 124 5.03 -2.11 6.86
N LEU A 125 5.64 -2.33 5.70
CA LEU A 125 5.38 -1.54 4.49
C LEU A 125 3.91 -1.64 4.06
N LEU A 126 3.35 -2.85 4.09
CA LEU A 126 1.94 -3.10 3.80
C LEU A 126 1.01 -2.35 4.76
N LEU A 127 1.28 -2.41 6.06
CA LEU A 127 0.52 -1.69 7.08
C LEU A 127 0.60 -0.17 6.89
N LEU A 128 1.79 0.35 6.55
CA LEU A 128 1.98 1.77 6.26
C LEU A 128 1.17 2.19 5.03
N LEU A 129 1.19 1.38 3.97
CA LEU A 129 0.40 1.64 2.76
C LEU A 129 -1.10 1.64 3.06
N LEU A 130 -1.58 0.69 3.87
CA LEU A 130 -2.97 0.61 4.31
C LEU A 130 -3.36 1.82 5.16
N LEU A 131 -2.49 2.25 6.09
CA LEU A 131 -2.71 3.44 6.91
C LEU A 131 -2.80 4.70 6.04
N LEU A 132 -1.89 4.83 5.07
CA LEU A 132 -1.89 5.94 4.12
C LEU A 132 -3.18 5.98 3.31
N LEU A 133 -3.67 4.82 2.85
CA LEU A 133 -4.96 4.71 2.18
C LEU A 133 -6.11 5.18 3.05
N LEU A 134 -6.14 4.70 4.30
CA LEU A 134 -7.20 5.07 5.24
C LEU A 134 -7.20 6.59 5.51
N LEU A 135 -6.01 7.16 5.70
CA LEU A 135 -5.84 8.60 5.90
C LEU A 135 -6.31 9.41 4.68
N LEU A 136 -5.94 8.97 3.48
CA LEU A 136 -6.34 9.61 2.23
C LEU A 136 -7.86 9.56 2.03
N LEU A 137 -8.48 8.41 2.32
CA LEU A 137 -9.92 8.23 2.28
C LEU A 137 -10.63 9.14 3.28
N LEU A 138 -10.10 9.24 4.52
CA LEU A 138 -10.63 10.11 5.56
C LEU A 138 -10.55 11.59 5.16
N LEU A 139 -9.39 12.02 4.64
CA LEU A 139 -9.17 13.38 4.17
C LEU A 139 -10.15 13.74 3.05
N LEU A 140 -10.36 12.82 2.11
CA LEU A 140 -11.32 13.00 1.03
C LEU A 140 -12.75 13.09 1.55
N LEU A 141 -13.16 12.21 2.46
CA LEU A 141 -14.48 12.24 3.06
C LEU A 141 -14.73 13.59 3.75
N LEU A 142 -13.73 14.10 4.47
CA LEU A 142 -13.77 15.42 5.10
C LEU A 142 -13.92 16.54 4.05
N LEU A 143 -13.16 16.48 2.95
CA LEU A 143 -13.26 17.45 1.87
C LEU A 143 -14.65 17.44 1.22
N LEU A 144 -15.20 16.25 0.96
CA LEU A 144 -16.54 16.08 0.41
C LEU A 144 -17.61 16.65 1.34
N LEU A 145 -17.49 16.38 2.64
CA LEU A 145 -18.38 16.94 3.67
C LEU A 145 -18.31 18.47 3.70
N LEU A 146 -17.11 19.02 3.65
CA LEU A 146 -16.89 20.47 3.61
C LEU A 146 -17.51 21.10 2.36
N LEU A 147 -17.32 20.49 1.19
CA LEU A 147 -17.92 20.94 -0.07
C LEU A 147 -19.45 20.91 0.01
N LEU A 148 -20.03 19.83 0.55
CA LEU A 148 -21.46 19.70 0.73
C LEU A 148 -22.00 20.78 1.66
N LEU A 149 -21.33 21.05 2.78
CA LEU A 149 -21.67 22.10 3.73
C LEU A 149 -21.63 23.49 3.06
N LEU A 150 -20.60 23.76 2.26
CA LEU A 150 -20.47 25.02 1.53
C LEU A 150 -21.59 25.21 0.51
N LEU A 151 -21.95 24.16 -0.23
CA LEU A 151 -23.08 24.18 -1.16
C LEU A 151 -24.40 24.43 -0.43
N LEU A 152 -24.62 23.80 0.72
CA LEU A 152 -25.80 24.02 1.55
C LEU A 152 -25.87 25.47 2.05
N LEU A 153 -24.75 26.02 2.51
CA LEU A 153 -24.67 27.41 2.98
C LEU A 153 -24.97 28.39 1.83
N GLN A 154 -24.42 28.14 0.64
CA GLN A 154 -24.68 28.96 -0.54
C GLN A 154 -26.16 28.93 -0.94
N LEU A 155 -26.79 27.75 -0.91
CA LEU A 155 -28.22 27.59 -1.18
C LEU A 155 -29.07 28.36 -0.17
N LEU A 156 -28.73 28.27 1.12
CA LEU A 156 -29.41 29.01 2.19
C LEU A 156 -29.30 30.52 2.00
N LEU A 157 -28.11 31.02 1.64
CA LEU A 157 -27.88 32.44 1.38
C LEU A 157 -28.69 32.94 0.17
N LEU A 158 -28.74 32.14 -0.91
CA LEU A 158 -29.54 32.47 -2.08
C LEU A 158 -31.04 32.51 -1.74
N LEU A 159 -31.52 31.57 -0.94
CA LEU A 159 -32.90 31.55 -0.47
C LEU A 159 -33.22 32.78 0.39
N LEU A 160 -32.31 33.16 1.29
CA LEU A 160 -32.47 34.35 2.12
C LEU A 160 -32.51 35.63 1.27
N LEU A 161 -31.64 35.75 0.27
CA LEU A 161 -31.61 36.88 -0.65
C LEU A 161 -32.90 36.97 -1.47
N LEU A 162 -33.40 35.85 -1.96
CA LEU A 162 -34.69 35.77 -2.67
C LEU A 162 -35.84 36.24 -1.77
N LEU A 163 -35.87 35.79 -0.52
CA LEU A 163 -36.88 36.20 0.46
C LEU A 163 -36.82 37.71 0.73
N LEU A 164 -35.62 38.27 0.89
CA LEU A 164 -35.41 39.70 1.10
C LEU A 164 -35.89 40.52 -0.11
N LEU A 165 -35.57 40.07 -1.33
CA LEU A 165 -35.99 40.72 -2.56
C LEU A 165 -37.52 40.71 -2.69
N LEU A 166 -38.16 39.58 -2.37
CA LEU A 166 -39.61 39.45 -2.37
C LEU A 166 -40.26 40.42 -1.38
N LEU A 167 -39.70 40.53 -0.17
CA LEU A 167 -40.17 41.45 0.86
C LEU A 167 -40.05 42.91 0.40
N LEU A 168 -38.92 43.28 -0.23
CA LEU A 168 -38.70 44.62 -0.76
C LEU A 168 -39.70 44.95 -1.89
N LEU A 169 -39.93 44.01 -2.80
CA LEU A 169 -40.93 44.17 -3.88
C LEU A 169 -42.32 44.40 -3.30
N LEU A 170 -42.71 43.62 -2.28
CA LEU A 170 -43.99 43.76 -1.60
C LEU A 170 -44.13 45.15 -0.94
N LEU A 171 -43.08 45.62 -0.28
CA LEU A 171 -43.03 46.95 0.33
C LEU A 171 -43.18 48.07 -0.72
N LEU A 172 -42.47 47.96 -1.85
CA LEU A 172 -42.56 48.92 -2.95
C LEU A 172 -43.98 48.97 -3.52
N LEU A 173 -44.58 47.81 -3.75
CA LEU A 173 -45.96 47.70 -4.25
C LEU A 173 -46.95 48.35 -3.29
N LEU A 174 -46.79 48.11 -1.98
CA LEU A 174 -47.61 48.73 -0.94
C LEU A 174 -47.48 50.25 -0.96
N LEU A 175 -46.25 50.78 -1.09
CA LEU A 175 -45.99 52.21 -1.13
C LEU A 175 -46.57 52.86 -2.38
N LEU A 176 -46.45 52.20 -3.54
CA LEU A 176 -47.06 52.66 -4.79
C LEU A 176 -48.59 52.71 -4.70
N LEU A 177 -49.19 51.67 -4.12
CA LEU A 177 -50.64 51.62 -3.89
C LEU A 177 -51.10 52.75 -2.96
N LEU A 178 -50.35 53.02 -1.90
CA LEU A 178 -50.62 54.12 -0.97
C LEU A 178 -50.49 55.49 -1.64
N LEU A 179 -49.48 55.68 -2.49
CA LEU A 179 -49.30 56.93 -3.25
C LEU A 179 -50.43 57.14 -4.27
N LEU A 180 -50.85 56.08 -4.96
CA LEU A 180 -51.97 56.13 -5.89
C LEU A 180 -53.29 56.47 -5.18
N LEU A 181 -53.53 55.88 -4.00
CA LEU A 181 -54.66 56.21 -3.15
C LEU A 181 -54.64 57.70 -2.75
N LEU A 182 -53.49 58.22 -2.34
CA LEU A 182 -53.34 59.62 -1.95
C LEU A 182 -53.58 60.58 -3.12
N LEU A 183 -53.08 60.25 -4.31
CA LEU A 183 -53.31 61.04 -5.52
C LEU A 183 -54.80 61.04 -5.93
N LEU A 184 -55.47 59.89 -5.82
CA LEU A 184 -56.91 59.78 -6.05
C LEU A 184 -57.70 60.68 -5.08
N LEU A 185 -57.36 60.65 -3.78
CA LEU A 185 -57.99 61.49 -2.77
C LEU A 185 -57.78 62.98 -3.06
N LEU A 186 -56.58 63.37 -3.48
CA LEU A 186 -56.26 64.77 -3.83
C LEU A 186 -57.04 65.23 -5.07
N LEU A 187 -57.16 64.37 -6.10
CA LEU A 187 -57.92 64.67 -7.30
C LEU A 187 -59.42 64.82 -6.99
N LEU A 188 -59.99 63.95 -6.15
CA LEU A 188 -61.36 64.07 -5.66
C LEU A 188 -61.57 65.38 -4.89
N HIS A 189 -60.62 65.74 -4.01
CA HIS A 189 -60.69 66.99 -3.25
C HIS A 189 -60.63 68.24 -4.15
N HIS A 190 -59.73 68.25 -5.15
CA HIS A 190 -59.63 69.35 -6.10
C HIS A 190 -60.87 69.51 -6.97
N HIS A 191 -61.44 68.40 -7.44
CA HIS A 191 -62.69 68.40 -8.22
C HIS A 191 -63.89 68.89 -7.40
N HIS A 192 -63.93 68.56 -6.11
CA HIS A 192 -64.95 69.07 -5.18
C HIS A 192 -64.82 70.58 -4.95
N HIS A 193 -63.60 71.11 -4.87
CA HIS A 193 -63.37 72.56 -4.74
C HIS A 193 -63.72 73.34 -6.00
N HIS A 194 -63.38 72.83 -7.20
CA HIS A 194 -63.72 73.50 -8.45
C HIS A 194 -65.23 73.54 -8.73
N HIS A 195 -65.98 72.50 -8.37
CA HIS A 195 -67.44 72.53 -8.51
C HIS A 195 -68.13 73.56 -7.60
N HIS A 196 -67.58 73.85 -6.42
CA HIS A 196 -68.14 74.89 -5.57
C HIS A 196 -67.85 76.32 -6.08
N HIS A 197 -66.74 76.54 -6.80
CA HIS A 197 -66.43 77.86 -7.36
C HIS A 197 -67.19 78.17 -8.67
N HIS A 198 -67.56 77.17 -9.47
CA HIS A 198 -68.37 77.40 -10.66
C HIS A 198 -69.87 77.60 -10.39
N HIS A 199 -70.34 77.33 -9.17
CA HIS A 199 -71.73 77.57 -8.77
C HIS A 199 -71.96 78.90 -8.04
N SER A 200 -70.92 79.74 -7.92
CA SER A 200 -70.98 81.07 -7.27
C SER A 200 -70.78 82.24 -8.25
N GLN A 201 -70.96 82.00 -9.54
CA GLN A 201 -71.29 83.00 -10.56
C GLN A 201 -72.65 82.61 -11.16
#